data_AF-A0A5J4WR61-F1
#
_entry.id   AF-A0A5J4WR61-F1
#
_cell.length_a   1.000
_cell.length_b   1.000
_cell.length_c   1.000
_cell.angle_alpha   90.00
_cell.angle_beta   90.00
_cell.angle_gamma   90.00
#
_symmetry.space_group_name_H-M   'P 1'
#
loop_
_entity.id
_entity.type
_entity.pdbx_description
1 polymer ?
#
loop_
_entity_poly.entity_id
_entity_poly.type
_entity_poly.pdbx_seq_one_letter_code
_entity_poly.pdbx_strand_id
1 'polypeptide(L)'
;MARLKCIDRPPEIKDNILWDLLSKLLEFDPILRITAKEALKHPYFTSPAALSDISKDQQDLALLAVTAELNGDKTISELNSLHKTGSIFKW
;
A
#
# COMPACT_ATOMS: atom_id res chain seq x y z
N MET A 1 3.89 -26.61 19.84
CA MET A 1 3.26 -25.44 19.16
C MET A 1 4.36 -24.43 18.88
N ALA A 2 4.64 -24.15 17.61
CA ALA A 2 5.68 -23.19 17.23
C ALA A 2 5.17 -21.76 17.47
N ARG A 3 5.82 -20.99 18.34
CA ARG A 3 5.62 -19.53 18.38
C ARG A 3 6.25 -18.95 17.12
N LEU A 4 5.42 -18.55 16.16
CA LEU A 4 5.91 -17.76 15.03
C LEU A 4 6.49 -16.47 15.61
N LYS A 5 7.74 -16.16 15.24
CA LYS A 5 8.46 -14.99 15.75
C LYS A 5 7.80 -13.75 15.16
N CYS A 6 7.13 -12.95 15.96
CA CYS A 6 6.78 -11.59 15.56
C CYS A 6 8.08 -10.77 15.41
N ILE A 7 8.07 -9.79 14.49
CA ILE A 7 9.20 -8.87 14.36
C ILE A 7 9.15 -7.92 15.57
N ASP A 8 10.26 -7.82 16.29
CA ASP A 8 10.39 -6.86 17.38
C ASP A 8 10.52 -5.44 16.82
N ARG A 9 9.89 -4.48 17.49
CA ARG A 9 9.92 -3.07 17.07
C ARG A 9 11.34 -2.50 17.16
N PRO A 10 11.94 -2.06 16.04
CA PRO A 10 13.21 -1.35 16.09
C PRO A 10 13.04 -0.01 16.84
N PRO A 11 14.03 0.40 17.66
CA PRO A 11 13.95 1.64 18.44
C PRO A 11 13.88 2.91 17.58
N GLU A 12 14.26 2.83 16.31
CA GLU A 12 14.19 3.93 15.34
C GLU A 12 12.75 4.30 14.99
N ILE A 13 11.84 3.33 15.01
CA ILE A 13 10.43 3.54 14.67
C ILE A 13 9.72 4.07 15.90
N LYS A 14 9.50 5.39 15.97
CA LYS A 14 8.77 6.04 17.08
C LYS A 14 7.27 6.15 16.85
N ASP A 15 6.84 6.12 15.59
CA ASP A 15 5.45 6.21 15.22
C ASP A 15 4.72 4.86 15.46
N ASN A 16 3.68 4.92 16.29
CA ASN A 16 2.87 3.76 16.63
C ASN A 16 1.94 3.31 15.49
N ILE A 17 1.46 4.24 14.68
CA ILE A 17 0.57 3.96 13.54
C ILE A 17 1.36 3.29 12.41
N LEU A 18 2.58 3.78 12.16
CA LEU A 18 3.50 3.15 11.21
C LEU A 18 3.84 1.72 11.66
N TRP A 19 4.20 1.55 12.93
CA TRP A 19 4.55 0.23 13.46
C TRP A 19 3.38 -0.76 13.41
N ASP A 20 2.16 -0.31 13.76
CA ASP A 20 0.96 -1.16 13.69
C ASP A 20 0.71 -1.67 12.26
N LEU A 21 0.87 -0.81 11.24
CA LEU A 21 0.77 -1.24 9.84
C LEU A 21 1.85 -2.26 9.48
N LEU A 22 3.12 -1.98 9.81
CA LEU A 22 4.24 -2.85 9.46
C LEU A 22 4.13 -4.23 10.11
N SER A 23 3.70 -4.28 11.38
CA SER A 23 3.50 -5.54 12.09
C SER A 23 2.48 -6.45 11.39
N LYS A 24 1.41 -5.88 10.83
CA LYS A 24 0.35 -6.60 10.11
C LYS A 24 0.77 -7.01 8.70
N LEU A 25 1.59 -6.20 8.01
CA LEU A 25 2.12 -6.49 6.68
C LEU A 25 3.23 -7.56 6.71
N LEU A 26 4.06 -7.54 7.75
CA LEU A 26 5.20 -8.43 7.92
C LEU A 26 4.88 -9.64 8.80
N GLU A 27 3.60 -9.98 8.92
CA GLU A 27 3.16 -11.20 9.59
C GLU A 27 3.69 -12.44 8.86
N PHE A 28 4.29 -13.36 9.61
CA PHE A 28 4.95 -14.54 9.03
C PHE A 28 3.93 -15.56 8.54
N ASP A 29 2.81 -15.69 9.25
CA ASP A 29 1.68 -16.50 8.78
C ASP A 29 0.95 -15.77 7.64
N PRO A 30 0.98 -16.28 6.40
CA PRO A 30 0.30 -15.64 5.28
C PRO A 30 -1.22 -15.56 5.47
N ILE A 31 -1.80 -16.44 6.28
CA ILE A 31 -3.25 -16.45 6.56
C ILE A 31 -3.63 -15.27 7.47
N LEU A 32 -2.73 -14.88 8.37
CA LEU A 32 -2.94 -13.76 9.30
C LEU A 32 -2.47 -12.41 8.73
N ARG A 33 -1.67 -12.44 7.66
CA ARG A 33 -1.19 -11.23 6.98
C ARG A 33 -2.35 -10.47 6.35
N ILE A 34 -2.41 -9.17 6.62
CA ILE A 34 -3.47 -8.32 6.06
C ILE A 34 -3.38 -8.24 4.55
N THR A 35 -4.53 -8.17 3.90
CA THR A 35 -4.60 -7.99 2.45
C THR A 35 -4.27 -6.55 2.05
N ALA A 36 -3.87 -6.32 0.80
CA ALA A 36 -3.62 -4.97 0.29
C ALA A 36 -4.84 -4.04 0.44
N LYS A 37 -6.05 -4.59 0.26
CA LYS A 37 -7.31 -3.85 0.42
C LYS A 37 -7.55 -3.40 1.86
N GLU A 38 -7.17 -4.22 2.84
CA GLU A 38 -7.27 -3.88 4.26
C GLU A 38 -6.17 -2.91 4.66
N ALA A 39 -4.95 -3.10 4.17
CA ALA A 39 -3.84 -2.19 4.40
C ALA A 39 -4.16 -0.76 3.94
N LEU A 40 -4.79 -0.58 2.78
CA LEU A 40 -5.18 0.75 2.28
C LEU A 40 -6.22 1.47 3.16
N LYS A 41 -6.97 0.74 3.98
CA LYS A 41 -7.93 1.34 4.93
C LYS A 41 -7.28 1.75 6.25
N HIS A 42 -6.03 1.37 6.48
CA HIS A 42 -5.33 1.62 7.73
C HIS A 42 -5.18 3.12 8.01
N PRO A 43 -5.23 3.57 9.29
CA PRO A 43 -5.04 4.98 9.66
C PRO A 43 -3.76 5.60 9.14
N TYR A 44 -2.73 4.78 8.86
CA TYR A 44 -1.50 5.24 8.23
C TYR A 44 -1.75 5.94 6.87
N PHE A 45 -2.75 5.47 6.10
CA PHE A 45 -3.11 6.06 4.81
C PHE A 45 -4.37 6.95 4.86
N THR A 46 -5.21 6.80 5.89
CA THR A 46 -6.51 7.49 5.97
C THR A 46 -6.60 8.56 7.05
N SER A 47 -5.56 8.71 7.89
CA SER A 47 -5.54 9.75 8.92
C SER A 47 -5.45 11.15 8.31
N PRO A 48 -5.96 12.19 9.00
CA PRO A 48 -5.84 13.57 8.55
C PRO A 48 -4.38 14.00 8.30
N ALA A 49 -3.44 13.48 9.09
CA ALA A 49 -2.00 13.72 8.91
C ALA A 49 -1.51 13.17 7.56
N ALA A 50 -1.90 11.95 7.20
CA ALA A 50 -1.53 11.35 5.92
C ALA A 50 -2.10 12.15 4.73
N LEU A 51 -3.32 12.70 4.87
CA LEU A 51 -3.92 13.54 3.85
C LEU A 51 -3.22 14.90 3.72
N SER A 52 -2.73 15.46 4.82
CA SER A 52 -1.95 16.71 4.80
C SER A 52 -0.54 16.55 4.25
N ASP A 53 0.03 15.34 4.32
CA ASP A 53 1.36 15.05 3.79
C ASP A 53 1.40 14.98 2.25
N ILE A 54 0.24 14.83 1.60
CA ILE A 54 0.14 14.80 0.15
C ILE A 54 0.28 16.23 -0.39
N SER A 55 1.38 16.49 -1.09
CA SER A 55 1.64 17.78 -1.75
C SER A 55 0.65 18.07 -2.86
N LYS A 56 0.50 19.36 -3.21
CA LYS A 56 -0.41 19.79 -4.28
C LYS A 56 -0.02 19.18 -5.63
N ASP A 57 1.27 19.12 -5.94
CA ASP A 57 1.78 18.52 -7.17
C ASP A 57 1.41 17.03 -7.29
N GLN A 58 1.46 16.28 -6.17
CA GLN A 58 1.04 14.88 -6.14
C GLN A 58 -0.47 14.73 -6.39
N GLN A 59 -1.29 15.62 -5.84
CA GLN A 59 -2.73 15.63 -6.09
C GLN A 59 -3.03 15.95 -7.56
N ASP A 60 -2.34 16.93 -8.13
CA ASP A 60 -2.54 17.36 -9.51
C ASP A 60 -2.10 16.27 -10.49
N LEU A 61 -0.99 15.57 -10.23
CA LEU A 61 -0.55 14.42 -11.01
C LEU A 61 -1.58 13.28 -10.98
N ALA A 62 -2.12 12.97 -9.80
CA ALA A 62 -3.17 11.96 -9.66
C ALA A 62 -4.44 12.36 -10.41
N LEU A 63 -4.83 13.64 -10.37
CA LEU A 63 -5.98 14.16 -11.10
C LEU A 63 -5.75 14.06 -12.62
N LEU A 64 -4.56 14.41 -13.12
CA LEU A 64 -4.21 14.28 -14.53
C LEU A 64 -4.37 12.83 -15.01
N ALA A 65 -3.87 11.86 -14.24
CA ALA A 65 -4.03 10.44 -14.54
C ALA A 65 -5.50 10.01 -14.61
N VAL A 66 -6.33 10.42 -13.64
CA VAL A 66 -7.77 10.12 -13.62
C VAL A 66 -8.48 10.76 -14.82
N THR A 67 -8.16 12.01 -15.15
CA THR A 67 -8.77 12.68 -16.31
C THR A 67 -8.36 12.03 -17.64
N ALA A 68 -7.12 11.56 -17.77
CA ALA A 68 -6.66 10.83 -18.94
C ALA A 68 -7.44 9.51 -19.10
N GLU A 69 -7.62 8.75 -18.03
CA GLU A 69 -8.42 7.52 -18.04
C GLU A 69 -9.87 7.78 -18.46
N LEU A 70 -10.51 8.83 -17.91
CA LEU A 70 -11.88 9.23 -18.30
C LEU A 70 -11.98 9.65 -19.77
N ASN A 71 -10.93 10.26 -20.31
CA ASN A 71 -10.86 10.67 -21.72
C ASN A 71 -10.55 9.50 -22.67
N GLY A 72 -10.48 8.26 -22.15
CA GLY A 72 -10.26 7.06 -22.94
C GLY A 72 -8.79 6.73 -23.20
N ASP A 73 -7.86 7.39 -22.50
CA ASP A 73 -6.45 7.01 -22.51
C ASP A 73 -6.27 5.68 -21.77
N LYS A 74 -5.92 4.63 -22.52
CA LYS A 74 -5.74 3.27 -22.00
C LYS A 74 -4.30 2.98 -21.59
N THR A 75 -3.35 3.89 -21.81
CA THR A 75 -1.93 3.66 -21.48
C THR A 75 -1.72 3.35 -20.00
N ILE A 76 -2.50 3.97 -19.11
CA ILE A 76 -2.48 3.71 -17.66
C ILE A 76 -3.14 2.36 -17.31
N SER A 77 -4.23 2.01 -17.99
CA SER A 77 -4.98 0.75 -17.78
C SER A 77 -4.21 -0.47 -18.28
N GLU A 78 -3.41 -0.33 -19.33
CA GLU A 78 -2.52 -1.36 -19.89
C GLU A 78 -1.40 -1.75 -18.90
N LEU A 79 -0.83 -0.77 -18.19
CA LEU A 79 0.13 -1.05 -17.10
C LEU A 79 -0.50 -1.85 -15.95
N ASN A 80 -1.73 -1.51 -15.56
CA ASN A 80 -2.44 -2.26 -14.51
C ASN A 80 -2.85 -3.67 -14.97
N SER A 81 -3.09 -3.85 -16.27
CA SER A 81 -3.45 -5.14 -16.88
C SER A 81 -2.25 -6.08 -17.06
N LEU A 82 -1.03 -5.56 -17.21
CA LEU A 82 0.19 -6.38 -17.25
C LEU A 82 0.50 -7.07 -15.90
N HIS A 83 0.07 -6.49 -14.78
CA HIS A 83 0.14 -7.17 -13.47
C HIS A 83 -0.95 -8.25 -13.29
N LYS A 84 -1.99 -8.30 -14.14
CA LYS A 84 -3.03 -9.34 -14.10
C LYS A 84 -2.66 -10.60 -14.88
N THR A 85 -1.76 -10.52 -15.86
CA THR A 85 -1.20 -11.71 -16.51
C THR A 85 -0.07 -12.24 -15.65
N GLY A 86 -0.40 -13.08 -14.67
CA GLY A 86 0.54 -13.75 -13.78
C GLY A 86 1.49 -14.70 -14.54
N SER A 87 2.48 -14.15 -15.24
CA SER A 87 3.49 -14.94 -15.95
C SER A 87 4.78 -14.18 -16.27
N ILE A 88 5.22 -13.23 -15.43
CA ILE A 88 6.52 -12.57 -15.65
C ILE A 88 7.38 -12.27 -14.42
N PHE A 89 6.87 -12.44 -13.20
CA PHE A 89 7.73 -12.38 -12.01
C PHE A 89 7.77 -13.75 -11.32
N LYS A 90 8.64 -14.63 -11.84
CA LYS A 90 9.25 -15.70 -11.05
C LYS A 90 10.42 -15.07 -10.28
N TRP A 91 10.28 -14.98 -8.97
CA TRP A 91 11.42 -14.95 -8.05
C TRP A 91 11.86 -16.38 -7.77
#